data_AF-A0A9Q3KAB1-F1
#
_entry.id   AF-A0A9Q3KAB1-F1
#
_cell.length_a   1.000
_cell.length_b   1.000
_cell.length_c   1.000
_cell.angle_alpha   90.00
_cell.angle_beta   90.00
_cell.angle_gamma   90.00
#
_symmetry.space_group_name_H-M   'P 1'
#
loop_
_entity.id
_entity.type
_entity.pdbx_description
1 polymer ?
#
loop_
_entity_poly.entity_id
_entity_poly.type
_entity_poly.pdbx_seq_one_letter_code
_entity_poly.pdbx_strand_id
1 'polypeptide(L)'
;MPQDLDPPVSRDPYETPLSPKPPIFQENFNITHERLQAVKLGPPGRLSNEEIDLLKNVITLREKEISFCEEERGLIKHSYGKPYNIPVIPHEPWQRKPIPITK
;
A
#
# COMPACT_ATOMS: atom_id res chain seq x y z
N MET A 1 -25.78 0.46 4.14
CA MET A 1 -25.20 0.90 2.86
C MET A 1 -25.26 -0.31 1.94
N PRO A 2 -25.92 -0.26 0.78
CA PRO A 2 -25.86 -1.38 -0.17
C PRO A 2 -24.40 -1.54 -0.64
N GLN A 3 -23.89 -2.76 -0.62
CA GLN A 3 -22.48 -3.11 -0.84
C GLN A 3 -22.15 -3.32 -2.34
N ASP A 4 -22.92 -2.72 -3.25
CA ASP A 4 -22.98 -3.15 -4.66
C ASP A 4 -22.20 -2.24 -5.63
N LEU A 5 -20.95 -1.88 -5.35
CA LEU A 5 -20.10 -1.19 -6.35
C LEU A 5 -18.63 -1.62 -6.24
N ASP A 6 -18.35 -2.91 -6.23
CA ASP A 6 -17.04 -3.34 -6.69
C ASP A 6 -17.00 -3.11 -8.21
N PRO A 7 -16.10 -2.25 -8.73
CA PRO A 7 -15.98 -2.04 -10.16
C PRO A 7 -15.69 -3.40 -10.84
N PRO A 8 -16.24 -3.65 -12.05
CA PRO A 8 -15.97 -4.90 -12.75
C PRO A 8 -14.46 -5.07 -12.92
N VAL A 9 -13.93 -6.17 -12.39
CA VAL A 9 -12.51 -6.50 -12.50
C VAL A 9 -12.21 -6.72 -13.97
N SER A 10 -11.63 -5.72 -14.64
CA SER A 10 -11.44 -5.72 -16.09
C SER A 10 -10.40 -6.74 -16.59
N ARG A 11 -9.64 -7.38 -15.69
CA ARG A 11 -8.49 -8.21 -16.02
C ARG A 11 -8.55 -9.57 -15.31
N ASP A 12 -8.28 -10.64 -16.05
CA ASP A 12 -8.06 -11.96 -15.47
C ASP A 12 -6.72 -11.97 -14.68
N PRO A 13 -6.73 -12.22 -13.36
CA PRO A 13 -5.52 -12.28 -12.56
C PRO A 13 -4.54 -13.38 -13.02
N TYR A 14 -5.02 -14.42 -13.70
CA TYR A 14 -4.22 -15.55 -14.18
C TYR A 14 -3.59 -15.32 -15.56
N GLU A 15 -4.08 -14.34 -16.33
CA GLU A 15 -3.46 -13.92 -17.59
C GLU A 15 -2.35 -12.88 -17.35
N THR A 16 -1.23 -13.35 -16.78
CA THR A 16 0.01 -12.57 -16.75
C THR A 16 0.97 -13.11 -17.80
N PRO A 17 1.46 -12.30 -18.76
CA PRO A 17 2.41 -12.75 -19.76
C PRO A 17 3.77 -13.00 -19.10
N LEU A 18 3.98 -14.23 -18.60
CA LEU A 18 5.24 -14.67 -18.04
C LEU A 18 6.02 -15.44 -19.10
N SER A 19 7.21 -14.95 -19.42
CA SER A 19 8.18 -15.69 -20.22
C SER A 19 8.86 -16.74 -19.32
N PRO A 20 9.03 -17.99 -19.79
CA PRO A 20 9.80 -19.02 -19.07
C PRO A 20 11.24 -18.59 -18.78
N LYS A 21 11.80 -17.70 -19.62
CA LYS A 21 13.11 -17.08 -19.42
C LYS A 21 12.90 -15.58 -19.17
N PRO A 22 12.93 -15.13 -17.91
CA PRO A 22 12.77 -13.72 -17.60
C PRO A 22 13.95 -12.91 -18.18
N PRO A 23 13.73 -11.65 -18.56
CA PRO A 23 14.80 -10.75 -18.92
C PRO A 23 15.70 -10.46 -17.70
N ILE A 24 16.94 -10.03 -17.97
CA ILE A 24 17.87 -9.60 -16.92
C ILE A 24 17.24 -8.42 -16.18
N PHE A 25 17.27 -8.46 -14.85
CA PHE A 25 16.74 -7.40 -14.01
C PHE A 25 17.42 -6.05 -14.32
N GLN A 26 16.60 -5.03 -14.52
CA GLN A 26 17.02 -3.64 -14.66
C GLN A 26 16.31 -2.82 -13.59
N GLU A 27 17.05 -1.90 -12.97
CA GLU A 27 16.46 -1.00 -11.98
C GLU A 27 15.50 -0.04 -12.66
N ASN A 28 14.31 0.08 -12.09
CA ASN A 28 13.31 1.03 -12.51
C ASN A 28 13.18 2.14 -11.45
N PHE A 29 12.39 3.17 -11.77
CA PHE A 29 12.10 4.26 -10.85
C PHE A 29 11.56 3.77 -9.49
N ASN A 30 10.70 2.74 -9.49
CA ASN A 30 10.07 2.25 -8.26
C ASN A 30 10.75 1.00 -7.66
N ILE A 31 11.48 0.23 -8.46
CA ILE A 31 12.10 -1.05 -8.05
C ILE A 31 13.61 -0.92 -8.16
N THR A 32 14.23 -0.64 -7.01
CA THR A 32 15.68 -0.59 -6.80
C THR A 32 16.17 -1.90 -6.18
N HIS A 33 17.49 -2.16 -6.24
CA HIS A 33 18.06 -3.35 -5.59
C HIS A 33 17.77 -3.38 -4.07
N GLU A 34 17.81 -2.24 -3.40
CA GLU A 34 17.52 -2.13 -1.96
C GLU A 34 16.08 -2.56 -1.64
N ARG A 35 15.12 -2.10 -2.45
CA ARG A 35 13.70 -2.47 -2.30
C ARG A 35 13.47 -3.94 -2.54
N LEU A 36 14.14 -4.53 -3.53
CA LEU A 36 14.08 -5.98 -3.77
C LEU A 36 14.72 -6.79 -2.63
N GLN A 37 15.80 -6.31 -2.02
CA GLN A 37 16.40 -6.97 -0.85
C GLN A 37 15.47 -6.94 0.38
N ALA A 38 14.65 -5.90 0.52
CA ALA A 38 13.64 -5.83 1.57
C ALA A 38 12.53 -6.89 1.39
N VAL A 39 12.27 -7.33 0.15
CA VAL A 39 11.31 -8.40 -0.13
C VAL A 39 11.89 -9.76 0.29
N LYS A 40 11.45 -10.25 1.44
CA LYS A 40 11.81 -11.59 1.93
C LYS A 40 11.05 -12.67 1.14
N LEU A 41 11.70 -13.28 0.17
CA LEU A 41 11.13 -14.34 -0.68
C LEU A 41 10.98 -15.71 0.00
N GLY A 42 11.31 -15.78 1.29
CA GLY A 42 11.21 -16.99 2.10
C GLY A 42 12.58 -17.47 2.62
N PRO A 43 12.62 -18.62 3.28
CA PRO A 43 13.85 -19.22 3.78
C PRO A 43 14.79 -19.63 2.62
N PRO A 44 16.11 -19.67 2.86
CA PRO A 44 17.07 -20.08 1.84
C PRO A 44 16.79 -21.51 1.38
N GLY A 45 16.90 -21.76 0.07
CA GLY A 45 16.69 -23.08 -0.54
C GLY A 45 15.23 -23.44 -0.84
N ARG A 46 14.25 -22.57 -0.54
CA ARG A 46 12.85 -22.79 -0.91
C ARG A 46 12.56 -22.50 -2.39
N LEU A 47 13.28 -21.55 -2.97
CA LEU A 47 13.18 -21.15 -4.37
C LEU A 47 14.52 -21.41 -5.05
N SER A 48 14.46 -21.91 -6.27
CA SER A 48 15.59 -21.96 -7.18
C SER A 48 15.98 -20.55 -7.65
N ASN A 49 17.21 -20.38 -8.14
CA ASN A 49 17.67 -19.09 -8.67
C ASN A 49 16.78 -18.60 -9.84
N GLU A 50 16.31 -19.54 -10.67
CA GLU A 50 15.44 -19.26 -11.81
C GLU A 50 14.05 -18.77 -11.37
N GLU A 51 13.49 -19.38 -10.32
CA GLU A 51 12.22 -18.95 -9.73
C GLU A 51 12.34 -17.57 -9.07
N ILE A 52 13.46 -17.30 -8.41
CA ILE A 52 13.75 -15.98 -7.83
C ILE A 52 13.77 -14.92 -8.94
N ASP A 53 14.43 -15.20 -10.06
CA ASP A 53 14.51 -14.25 -11.18
C ASP A 53 13.16 -14.06 -11.88
N LEU A 54 12.35 -15.12 -11.99
CA LEU A 54 10.98 -15.01 -12.49
C LEU A 54 10.13 -14.13 -11.57
N LEU A 55 10.28 -14.28 -10.25
CA LEU A 55 9.52 -13.52 -9.28
C LEU A 55 9.95 -12.04 -9.25
N LYS A 56 11.25 -11.75 -9.39
CA LYS A 56 11.74 -10.38 -9.64
C LYS A 56 11.08 -9.78 -10.87
N ASN A 57 11.01 -10.51 -11.98
CA ASN A 57 10.35 -10.04 -13.20
C ASN A 57 8.85 -9.76 -13.00
N VAL A 58 8.14 -10.59 -12.24
CA VAL A 58 6.73 -10.36 -11.88
C VAL A 58 6.57 -9.06 -11.08
N ILE A 59 7.43 -8.86 -10.08
CA ILE A 59 7.45 -7.63 -9.26
C ILE A 59 7.70 -6.41 -10.16
N THR A 60 8.66 -6.50 -11.08
CA THR A 60 8.95 -5.45 -12.07
C THR A 60 7.76 -5.14 -12.98
N LEU A 61 7.06 -6.16 -13.48
CA LEU A 61 5.85 -5.99 -14.28
C LEU A 61 4.71 -5.29 -13.52
N ARG A 62 4.69 -5.39 -12.19
CA ARG A 62 3.64 -4.84 -11.32
C ARG A 62 4.14 -3.69 -10.46
N GLU A 63 5.18 -2.98 -10.91
CA GLU A 63 5.83 -1.92 -10.13
C GLU A 63 4.87 -0.83 -9.63
N LYS A 64 3.79 -0.54 -10.38
CA LYS A 64 2.81 0.50 -10.04
C LYS A 64 1.81 0.09 -8.96
N GLU A 65 1.72 -1.20 -8.69
CA GLU A 65 0.76 -1.79 -7.74
C GLU A 65 1.40 -2.09 -6.38
N ILE A 66 2.73 -2.00 -6.28
CA ILE A 66 3.49 -2.34 -5.08
C ILE A 66 3.98 -1.05 -4.42
N SER A 67 3.61 -0.88 -3.15
CA SER A 67 4.08 0.22 -2.30
C SER A 67 5.11 -0.31 -1.31
N PHE A 68 6.29 0.30 -1.27
CA PHE A 68 7.36 -0.02 -0.32
C PHE A 68 7.35 0.92 0.90
N CYS A 69 6.84 2.14 0.73
CA CYS A 69 6.69 3.14 1.79
C CYS A 69 5.23 3.45 2.10
N GLU A 70 4.96 3.98 3.30
CA GLU A 70 3.60 4.43 3.69
C GLU A 70 3.07 5.56 2.80
N GLU A 71 3.97 6.42 2.30
CA GLU A 71 3.62 7.50 1.37
C GLU A 71 3.15 6.97 -0.01
N GLU A 72 3.69 5.82 -0.43
CA GLU A 72 3.32 5.15 -1.68
C GLU A 72 2.06 4.30 -1.52
N ARG A 73 1.72 3.94 -0.28
CA ARG A 73 0.49 3.22 0.04
C ARG A 73 -0.67 4.17 -0.19
N GLY A 74 -1.26 4.08 -1.37
CA GLY A 74 -2.27 5.01 -1.85
C GLY A 74 -3.32 5.33 -0.79
N LEU A 75 -3.47 6.62 -0.49
CA LEU A 75 -4.67 7.12 0.16
C LEU A 75 -5.85 6.89 -0.80
N ILE A 76 -7.01 6.53 -0.26
CA ILE A 76 -8.24 6.45 -1.05
C ILE A 76 -8.40 7.79 -1.77
N LYS A 77 -8.49 7.78 -3.10
CA LYS A 77 -8.71 9.02 -3.87
C LYS A 77 -9.92 9.73 -3.28
N HIS A 78 -9.84 11.06 -3.11
CA HIS A 78 -10.95 11.88 -2.63
C HIS A 78 -12.21 11.78 -3.52
N SER A 79 -12.08 11.23 -4.73
CA SER A 79 -13.22 10.89 -5.60
C SER A 79 -14.06 9.70 -5.10
N TYR A 80 -13.47 8.76 -4.37
CA TYR A 80 -14.14 7.53 -3.93
C TYR A 80 -14.97 7.73 -2.66
N GLY A 81 -14.67 8.74 -1.84
CA GLY A 81 -15.39 9.00 -0.60
C GLY A 81 -15.43 10.50 -0.28
N LYS A 82 -16.55 10.96 0.28
CA LYS A 82 -16.62 12.31 0.85
C LYS A 82 -15.66 12.38 2.05
N PRO A 83 -15.03 13.53 2.32
CA PRO A 83 -14.25 13.70 3.55
C PRO A 83 -15.13 13.36 4.75
N TYR A 84 -14.57 12.55 5.66
CA TYR A 84 -15.28 12.15 6.88
C TYR A 84 -15.44 13.36 7.81
N ASN A 85 -16.67 13.69 8.17
CA ASN A 85 -16.93 14.72 9.18
C ASN A 85 -17.04 14.04 10.54
N ILE A 86 -16.08 14.31 11.43
CA ILE A 86 -16.09 13.77 12.79
C ILE A 86 -17.22 14.46 13.55
N PRO A 87 -18.23 13.74 14.07
CA PRO A 87 -19.28 14.36 14.86
C PRO A 87 -18.68 14.93 16.14
N VAL A 88 -18.72 16.24 16.30
CA VAL A 88 -18.26 16.92 17.52
C VAL A 88 -19.44 17.12 18.45
N ILE A 89 -19.28 16.71 19.71
CA ILE A 89 -20.22 17.04 20.78
C ILE A 89 -19.75 18.36 21.40
N PRO A 90 -20.62 19.37 21.59
CA PRO A 90 -20.22 20.59 22.28
C PRO A 90 -19.77 20.24 23.70
N HIS A 91 -18.50 20.52 23.99
CA HIS A 91 -17.95 20.33 25.33
C HIS A 91 -18.34 21.50 26.23
N GLU A 92 -18.94 21.22 27.38
CA GLU A 92 -19.04 22.22 28.45
C GLU A 92 -17.64 22.41 29.07
N PRO A 93 -17.08 23.63 29.07
CA PRO A 93 -15.82 23.86 29.75
C PRO A 93 -16.01 23.66 31.25
N TRP A 94 -15.18 22.82 31.87
CA TRP A 94 -15.16 22.65 33.32
C TRP A 94 -14.47 23.84 33.99
N GLN A 95 -14.99 25.05 33.78
CA GLN A 95 -14.44 26.25 34.38
C GLN A 95 -14.92 26.37 35.82
N ARG A 96 -14.08 25.93 36.76
CA ARG A 96 -14.27 26.23 38.19
C ARG A 96 -14.00 27.72 38.42
N LYS A 97 -14.79 28.37 39.28
CA LYS A 97 -14.53 29.76 39.70
C LYS A 97 -13.10 29.84 40.29
N PRO A 98 -12.29 30.85 39.92
CA PRO A 98 -10.98 31.04 40.52
C PRO A 98 -11.13 31.25 42.04
N ILE A 99 -10.24 30.63 42.81
CA ILE A 99 -10.23 30.73 44.27
C ILE A 99 -9.90 32.20 44.63
N PRO A 100 -10.68 32.87 45.49
CA PRO A 100 -10.39 34.23 45.89
C PRO A 100 -9.07 34.29 46.67
N ILE A 101 -8.18 35.20 46.27
CA ILE A 101 -6.95 35.51 47.00
C ILE A 101 -7.29 36.58 48.04
N THR A 102 -7.04 36.30 49.32
CA THR A 102 -7.20 37.29 50.41
C THR A 102 -6.13 38.37 50.29
N LYS A 103 -6.53 39.64 50.41
CA LYS A 103 -5.62 40.79 50.56
C LYS A 103 -5.15 40.92 51.99
#